data_AF-A0A1V9XY95-F1
#
_entry.id   AF-A0A1V9XY95-F1
#
_cell.length_a   1.000
_cell.length_b   1.000
_cell.length_c   1.000
_cell.angle_alpha   90.00
_cell.angle_beta   90.00
_cell.angle_gamma   90.00
#
_symmetry.space_group_name_H-M   'P 1'
#
loop_
_entity.id
_entity.type
_entity.pdbx_description
1 polymer ?
#
loop_
_entity_poly.entity_id
_entity_poly.type
_entity_poly.pdbx_seq_one_letter_code
_entity_poly.pdbx_strand_id
1 'polypeptide(L)'
;METVRLVVENLVARQDPRTKDLPIVTNPFFVLGSLAGYLYVVRNGERWMKNREPFDLKQTIRAYNIFMVIANAVFLFIGLSNTYFGGGYSFFCEGIHGR
;
A
#
# COMPACT_ATOMS: atom_id res chain seq x y z
N MET A 1 -16.98 -20.39 4.98
CA MET A 1 -15.81 -20.42 4.07
C MET A 1 -16.24 -20.29 2.61
N GLU A 2 -17.31 -20.95 2.17
CA GLU A 2 -17.89 -20.77 0.82
C GLU A 2 -18.32 -19.34 0.53
N THR A 3 -18.99 -18.66 1.47
CA THR A 3 -19.39 -17.25 1.32
C THR A 3 -18.21 -16.33 1.03
N VAL A 4 -17.08 -16.55 1.71
CA VAL A 4 -15.85 -15.77 1.51
C VAL A 4 -15.25 -16.05 0.13
N ARG A 5 -15.24 -17.32 -0.31
CA ARG A 5 -14.77 -17.68 -1.66
C ARG A 5 -15.64 -17.03 -2.75
N LEU A 6 -16.96 -17.08 -2.59
CA LEU A 6 -17.91 -16.45 -3.50
C LEU A 6 -17.72 -14.93 -3.60
N VAL A 7 -17.47 -14.26 -2.48
CA VAL A 7 -17.17 -12.81 -2.48
C VAL A 7 -15.84 -12.53 -3.18
N VAL A 8 -14.79 -13.31 -2.91
CA VAL A 8 -13.48 -13.13 -3.55
C VAL A 8 -13.57 -13.34 -5.06
N GLU A 9 -14.25 -14.39 -5.51
CA GLU A 9 -14.45 -14.66 -6.95
C GLU A 9 -15.21 -13.53 -7.65
N ASN A 10 -16.26 -12.99 -7.03
CA ASN A 10 -17.00 -11.85 -7.58
C ASN A 10 -16.16 -10.57 -7.65
N LEU A 11 -15.27 -10.33 -6.68
CA LEU A 11 -14.38 -9.17 -6.66
C LEU A 11 -13.27 -9.30 -7.70
N VAL A 12 -12.68 -10.49 -7.83
CA VAL A 12 -11.67 -10.78 -8.86
C VAL A 12 -12.28 -10.68 -10.27
N ALA A 13 -13.54 -11.08 -10.45
CA ALA A 13 -14.25 -10.93 -11.73
C ALA A 13 -14.42 -9.46 -12.17
N ARG A 14 -14.40 -8.50 -11.23
CA ARG A 14 -14.51 -7.05 -11.49
C ARG A 14 -13.16 -6.31 -11.45
N GLN A 15 -12.05 -7.04 -11.39
CA GLN A 15 -10.71 -6.46 -11.29
C GLN A 15 -10.33 -5.67 -12.56
N ASP A 16 -9.68 -4.52 -12.40
CA ASP A 16 -9.13 -3.76 -13.52
C ASP A 16 -7.99 -4.57 -14.18
N PRO A 17 -8.08 -4.86 -15.50
CA PRO A 17 -7.07 -5.66 -16.21
C PRO A 17 -5.66 -5.06 -16.09
N ARG A 18 -5.52 -3.74 -15.91
CA ARG A 18 -4.22 -3.05 -15.77
C ARG A 18 -3.45 -3.46 -14.53
N THR A 19 -4.13 -4.01 -13.53
CA THR A 19 -3.53 -4.40 -12.24
C THR A 19 -3.49 -5.91 -12.03
N LYS A 20 -3.96 -6.71 -12.99
CA LYS A 20 -4.13 -8.17 -12.86
C LYS A 20 -2.82 -8.90 -12.54
N ASP A 21 -1.71 -8.44 -13.11
CA ASP A 21 -0.41 -9.10 -12.95
C ASP A 21 0.37 -8.60 -11.71
N LEU A 22 -0.19 -7.67 -10.95
CA LEU A 22 0.43 -7.16 -9.72
C LEU A 22 0.20 -8.14 -8.56
N PRO A 23 1.23 -8.86 -8.09
CA PRO A 23 1.06 -10.01 -7.20
C PRO A 23 0.45 -9.65 -5.84
N ILE A 24 0.74 -8.45 -5.34
CA ILE A 24 0.24 -7.96 -4.05
C ILE A 24 -1.23 -7.52 -4.15
N VAL A 25 -1.63 -6.94 -5.28
CA VAL A 25 -2.98 -6.39 -5.49
C VAL A 25 -3.99 -7.50 -5.79
N THR A 26 -3.56 -8.51 -6.55
CA THR A 26 -4.43 -9.61 -7.01
C THR A 26 -4.75 -10.61 -5.89
N ASN A 27 -3.88 -10.76 -4.88
CA ASN A 27 -4.09 -11.74 -3.81
C ASN A 27 -4.57 -11.08 -2.51
N PRO A 28 -5.88 -11.11 -2.19
CA PRO A 28 -6.41 -10.50 -0.97
C PRO A 28 -5.89 -11.17 0.30
N PHE A 29 -5.56 -12.47 0.26
CA PHE A 29 -4.99 -13.16 1.41
C PHE A 29 -3.57 -12.72 1.72
N PHE A 30 -2.81 -12.28 0.72
CA PHE A 30 -1.47 -11.73 0.94
C PHE A 30 -1.54 -10.43 1.74
N VAL A 31 -2.47 -9.53 1.38
CA VAL A 31 -2.70 -8.27 2.10
C VAL A 31 -3.21 -8.54 3.52
N LEU A 32 -4.20 -9.42 3.68
CA LEU A 32 -4.73 -9.75 5.00
C LEU A 32 -3.68 -10.43 5.88
N GLY A 33 -2.87 -11.32 5.30
CA GLY A 33 -1.77 -12.00 5.98
C GLY A 33 -0.68 -11.04 6.44
N SER A 34 -0.30 -10.06 5.61
CA SER A 34 0.71 -9.06 5.99
C SER A 34 0.22 -8.15 7.11
N LEU A 35 -1.05 -7.73 7.08
CA LEU A 35 -1.68 -6.95 8.15
C LEU A 35 -1.77 -7.75 9.45
N ALA A 36 -2.22 -9.01 9.38
CA ALA A 36 -2.28 -9.90 10.54
C ALA A 36 -0.88 -10.15 11.12
N GLY A 37 0.13 -10.35 10.27
CA GLY A 37 1.53 -10.49 10.66
C GLY A 37 2.07 -9.24 11.35
N TYR A 38 1.81 -8.06 10.80
CA TYR A 38 2.17 -6.78 11.42
C TYR A 38 1.56 -6.65 12.83
N LEU A 39 0.25 -6.87 12.97
CA LEU A 39 -0.44 -6.78 14.24
C LEU A 39 0.08 -7.80 15.26
N TYR A 40 0.36 -9.02 14.80
CA TYR A 40 0.95 -10.07 15.63
C TYR A 40 2.33 -9.65 16.15
N VAL A 41 3.20 -9.14 15.28
CA VAL A 41 4.55 -8.68 15.65
C VAL A 41 4.49 -7.51 16.61
N VAL A 42 3.66 -6.50 16.36
CA VAL A 42 3.53 -5.33 17.26
C VAL A 42 3.03 -5.77 18.64
N ARG A 43 1.98 -6.59 18.69
CA ARG A 43 1.38 -7.04 19.95
C ARG A 43 2.31 -7.91 20.80
N ASN A 44 3.04 -8.82 20.16
CA ASN A 44 3.99 -9.69 20.87
C ASN A 44 5.35 -9.01 21.09
N GLY A 45 5.72 -8.06 20.23
CA GLY A 45 6.93 -7.27 20.32
C GLY A 45 7.01 -6.48 21.61
N GLU A 46 5.90 -5.87 22.05
CA GLU A 46 5.83 -5.21 23.36
C GLU A 46 6.22 -6.16 24.50
N ARG A 47 5.66 -7.37 24.51
CA ARG A 47 5.96 -8.39 25.54
C ARG A 47 7.42 -8.84 25.49
N TRP A 48 7.95 -9.01 24.29
CA TRP A 48 9.33 -9.42 24.06
C TRP A 48 10.36 -8.35 24.46
N MET A 49 10.01 -7.07 24.32
CA MET A 49 10.87 -5.92 24.64
C MET A 49 10.81 -5.49 26.12
N LYS A 50 9.89 -6.01 26.94
CA LYS A 50 9.69 -5.56 28.33
C LYS A 50 10.95 -5.48 29.19
N ASN A 51 11.87 -6.43 29.01
CA ASN A 51 13.11 -6.54 29.81
C ASN A 51 14.36 -6.30 28.94
N ARG A 52 14.23 -5.54 27.85
CA ARG A 52 15.32 -5.25 26.90
C ARG A 52 15.46 -3.75 26.73
N GLU A 53 16.68 -3.28 26.56
CA GLU A 53 16.94 -1.90 26.20
C GLU A 53 16.44 -1.61 24.77
N PRO A 54 15.99 -0.37 24.49
CA PRO A 54 15.56 0.02 23.15
C PRO A 54 16.73 0.00 22.17
N PHE A 55 16.46 -0.43 20.94
CA PHE A 55 17.46 -0.43 19.87
C PHE A 55 17.80 1.01 19.44
N ASP A 56 19.09 1.31 19.27
CA ASP A 56 19.51 2.54 18.60
C ASP A 56 19.36 2.40 17.08
N LEU A 57 18.21 2.84 16.57
CA LEU A 57 17.86 2.82 15.16
C LEU A 57 17.91 4.20 14.52
N LYS A 58 18.56 5.18 15.15
CA LYS A 58 18.50 6.59 14.72
C LYS A 58 18.93 6.79 13.28
N GLN A 59 20.03 6.17 12.85
CA GLN A 59 20.51 6.28 11.47
C GLN A 59 19.61 5.54 10.48
N THR A 60 19.13 4.36 10.85
CA THR A 60 18.19 3.56 10.04
C THR A 60 16.88 4.32 9.79
N ILE A 61 16.30 4.90 10.84
CA ILE A 61 15.09 5.71 10.75
C ILE A 61 15.33 6.96 9.89
N ARG A 62 16.49 7.61 10.04
CA ARG A 62 16.86 8.76 9.20
C ARG A 62 16.94 8.38 7.72
N ALA A 63 17.62 7.29 7.38
CA ALA A 63 17.72 6.80 6.01
C ALA A 63 16.36 6.43 5.43
N TYR A 64 15.53 5.74 6.22
CA TYR A 64 14.15 5.38 5.85
C TYR A 64 13.30 6.62 5.53
N ASN A 65 13.36 7.65 6.37
CA ASN A 65 12.61 8.89 6.15
C ASN A 65 13.07 9.65 4.91
N ILE A 66 14.39 9.71 4.65
CA ILE A 66 14.92 10.33 3.42
C ILE A 66 14.42 9.59 2.19
N PHE A 67 14.48 8.25 2.20
CA PHE A 67 13.95 7.42 1.13
C PHE A 67 12.45 7.67 0.92
N MET A 68 11.65 7.73 1.99
CA MET A 68 10.22 8.03 1.88
C MET A 68 9.94 9.42 1.29
N VAL A 69 10.70 10.45 1.66
CA VAL A 69 10.54 11.80 1.09
C VAL A 69 10.78 11.76 -0.42
N ILE A 70 11.85 11.09 -0.86
CA ILE A 70 12.17 10.95 -2.29
C ILE A 70 11.05 10.17 -3.00
N ALA A 71 10.63 9.02 -2.45
CA ALA A 71 9.58 8.19 -3.04
C ALA A 71 8.25 8.97 -3.18
N ASN A 72 7.86 9.72 -2.15
CA ASN A 72 6.66 10.55 -2.19
C ASN A 72 6.79 11.71 -3.18
N ALA A 73 7.95 12.35 -3.27
CA ALA A 73 8.19 13.41 -4.24
C ALA A 73 8.11 12.87 -5.68
N VAL A 74 8.68 11.70 -5.94
CA VAL A 74 8.58 11.02 -7.25
C VAL A 74 7.14 10.64 -7.56
N PHE A 75 6.41 10.06 -6.60
CA PHE A 75 5.01 9.70 -6.77
C PHE A 75 4.14 10.93 -7.08
N LEU A 76 4.34 12.02 -6.34
CA LEU A 76 3.66 13.29 -6.61
C LEU A 76 4.00 13.85 -7.98
N PHE A 77 5.28 13.83 -8.38
CA PHE A 77 5.69 14.31 -9.69
C PHE A 77 5.00 13.54 -10.82
N ILE A 78 5.06 12.19 -10.79
CA ILE A 78 4.41 11.33 -11.78
C ILE A 78 2.90 11.54 -11.77
N GLY A 79 2.29 11.54 -10.58
CA GLY A 79 0.84 11.70 -10.41
C GLY A 79 0.35 13.04 -10.95
N LEU A 80 1.00 14.15 -10.57
CA LEU A 80 0.62 15.49 -11.01
C LEU A 80 0.88 15.71 -12.49
N SER A 81 2.02 15.26 -13.04
CA SER A 81 2.30 15.37 -14.48
C SER A 81 1.27 14.63 -15.33
N ASN A 82 0.86 13.43 -14.91
CA ASN A 82 -0.13 12.63 -15.63
C ASN A 82 -1.58 13.08 -15.42
N THR A 83 -1.85 14.01 -14.50
CA THR A 83 -3.20 14.47 -14.19
C THR A 83 -3.35 15.97 -14.44
N TYR A 84 -2.76 16.81 -13.59
CA TYR A 84 -3.01 18.26 -13.56
C TYR A 84 -1.99 19.11 -14.34
N PHE A 85 -0.73 18.68 -14.41
CA PHE A 85 0.37 19.41 -15.08
C PHE A 85 0.61 18.91 -16.51
N GLY A 86 -0.47 18.85 -17.30
CA GLY A 86 -0.43 18.42 -18.70
C GLY A 86 -1.26 17.18 -19.02
N GLY A 87 -1.87 16.54 -18.01
CA GLY A 87 -2.73 15.35 -18.17
C GLY A 87 -4.22 15.63 -18.37
N GLY A 88 -4.67 16.89 -18.37
CA GLY A 88 -6.05 17.26 -18.72
C GLY A 88 -7.14 16.94 -17.68
N TYR A 89 -6.77 16.50 -16.47
CA TYR A 89 -7.73 16.20 -15.40
C TYR A 89 -8.36 17.48 -14.83
N SER A 90 -9.66 17.44 -14.56
CA SER A 90 -10.36 18.47 -13.80
C SER A 90 -10.04 18.38 -12.31
N PHE A 91 -10.02 19.53 -11.60
CA PHE A 91 -10.00 19.56 -10.13
C PHE A 91 -11.33 19.11 -9.49
N PHE A 92 -12.37 18.90 -10.31
CA PHE A 92 -13.68 18.44 -9.88
C PHE A 92 -13.94 16.99 -10.35
N CYS A 93 -15.19 16.66 -10.68
CA CYS A 93 -15.57 15.31 -11.11
C CYS A 93 -14.80 14.89 -12.37
N GLU A 94 -14.09 13.78 -12.27
CA GLU A 94 -13.26 13.21 -13.34
C GLU A 94 -13.48 11.69 -13.42
N GLY A 95 -13.41 11.15 -14.65
CA GLY A 95 -13.59 9.72 -14.89
C GLY A 95 -12.35 8.88 -14.54
N ILE A 96 -12.52 7.56 -14.45
CA ILE A 96 -11.40 6.60 -14.27
C ILE A 96 -10.49 6.58 -15.51
N HIS A 97 -11.02 6.98 -16.65
CA HIS A 97 -10.27 7.21 -17.89
C HIS A 97 -10.42 8.70 -18.17
N GLY A 98 -9.67 9.54 -17.46
CA GLY A 98 -9.58 10.96 -17.82
C GLY A 98 -9.22 11.11 -19.29
N ARG A 99 -9.59 12.26 -19.87
CA ARG A 99 -9.53 12.51 -21.31
C ARG A 99 -8.21 12.14 -21.99
#